data_AF-A0A3Q9FII7-F1
#
_entry.id   AF-A0A3Q9FII7-F1
#
_cell.length_a   1.000
_cell.length_b   1.000
_cell.length_c   1.000
_cell.angle_alpha   90.00
_cell.angle_beta   90.00
_cell.angle_gamma   90.00
#
_symmetry.space_group_name_H-M   'P 1'
#
loop_
_entity.id
_entity.type
_entity.pdbx_description
1 polymer ?
#
loop_
_entity_poly.entity_id
_entity_poly.type
_entity_poly.pdbx_seq_one_letter_code
_entity_poly.pdbx_strand_id
1 'polypeptide(L)'
;MNKESKRRIEYLEKEREKLWARIVEIEQKVDTKPSDYEKEAIQASKKAAEYRNKTEKRLNEANDLYANLEALKGEVLKESQAITAANKEIKTLLEDSTSSSRDISDKGALLTDKCNRLDEIFDQYPNLKTDINELSDQMASIEDSSNKANLTYKGILTKKTQIDSLHGEILGYEDEDEDGEPIQIAGLKDQLEKAYDKLQEDSVVLEIKVKEIATESNAKVDAFIEENKKDLKKVADNSNAEYEAINAKISSLLPDAMTAGLSSAFIAKKGEEEELYKEHKKKFSRGIQTLAWVSLLPIAISVYSLASGVELSIVIQRAPNIILAFLPLYIPLVWTTISANKKVNLSKRLIEEYSHKQVLSMTIEGLSNQIEEIDDDEVAGELRTRLLSNFLQVTSENPGKLISNYQKSDNPMLNLLDRDKKKDREKDIVETVKDKAQDMVEEAVEDIGNKAVEKITNP
;
A
#
# COMPACT_ATOMS: atom_id res chain seq x y z
N MET A 1 52.05 31.36 -63.36
CA MET A 1 51.43 31.71 -62.06
C MET A 1 52.46 31.51 -60.95
N ASN A 2 52.65 32.53 -60.12
CA ASN A 2 53.64 32.53 -59.03
C ASN A 2 53.27 31.48 -57.96
N LYS A 3 54.27 30.83 -57.35
CA LYS A 3 54.11 29.71 -56.38
C LYS A 3 53.25 30.10 -55.18
N GLU A 4 53.27 31.39 -54.84
CA GLU A 4 52.49 32.01 -53.77
C GLU A 4 50.99 32.14 -54.13
N SER A 5 50.67 32.46 -55.38
CA SER A 5 49.28 32.52 -55.86
C SER A 5 48.61 31.15 -55.84
N LYS A 6 49.36 30.08 -56.13
CA LYS A 6 48.84 28.70 -56.12
C LYS A 6 48.49 28.23 -54.70
N ARG A 7 49.34 28.53 -53.71
CA ARG A 7 49.07 28.23 -52.29
C ARG A 7 47.88 29.02 -51.73
N ARG A 8 47.70 30.27 -52.18
CA ARG A 8 46.58 31.10 -51.74
C ARG A 8 45.25 30.60 -52.29
N ILE A 9 45.22 30.12 -53.54
CA ILE A 9 44.04 29.49 -54.14
C ILE A 9 43.69 28.20 -53.39
N GLU A 10 44.68 27.36 -53.10
CA GLU A 10 44.48 26.08 -52.39
C GLU A 10 43.99 26.28 -50.94
N TYR A 11 44.45 27.33 -50.27
CA TYR A 11 43.94 27.74 -48.95
C TYR A 11 42.49 28.24 -49.03
N LEU A 12 42.17 29.07 -50.03
CA LEU A 12 40.81 29.57 -50.24
C LEU A 12 39.82 28.45 -50.61
N GLU A 13 40.25 27.43 -51.36
CA GLU A 13 39.45 26.24 -51.64
C GLU A 13 39.15 25.43 -50.38
N LYS A 14 40.16 25.21 -49.51
CA LYS A 14 39.95 24.52 -48.24
C LYS A 14 39.00 25.28 -47.30
N GLU A 15 39.10 26.61 -47.24
CA GLU A 15 38.17 27.42 -46.45
C GLU A 15 36.76 27.39 -47.06
N ARG A 16 36.63 27.39 -48.40
CA ARG A 16 35.34 27.23 -49.07
C ARG A 16 34.69 25.89 -48.75
N GLU A 17 35.45 24.80 -48.74
CA GLU A 17 34.94 23.45 -48.38
C GLU A 17 34.48 23.38 -46.93
N LYS A 18 35.24 23.96 -45.99
CA LYS A 18 34.84 24.02 -44.57
C LYS A 18 33.58 24.86 -44.36
N LEU A 19 33.47 25.99 -45.05
CA LEU A 19 32.29 26.85 -44.99
C LEU A 19 31.07 26.12 -45.56
N TRP A 20 31.22 25.40 -46.67
CA TRP A 20 30.16 24.56 -47.24
C TRP A 20 29.73 23.44 -46.31
N ALA A 21 30.67 22.71 -45.69
CA ALA A 21 30.37 21.68 -44.71
C ALA A 21 29.57 22.25 -43.52
N ARG A 22 29.93 23.46 -43.06
CA ARG A 22 29.24 24.12 -41.96
C ARG A 22 27.85 24.65 -42.34
N ILE A 23 27.67 25.10 -43.58
CA ILE A 23 26.36 25.50 -44.10
C ILE A 23 25.44 24.28 -44.17
N VAL A 24 25.92 23.15 -44.71
CA VAL A 24 25.15 21.89 -44.76
C VAL A 24 24.78 21.39 -43.37
N GLU A 25 25.71 21.48 -42.40
CA GLU A 25 25.44 21.09 -41.01
C GLU A 25 24.41 22.03 -40.33
N ILE A 26 24.43 23.32 -40.65
CA ILE A 26 23.43 24.28 -40.17
C ILE A 26 22.07 24.03 -40.83
N GLU A 27 22.03 23.73 -42.12
CA GLU A 27 20.82 23.42 -42.88
C GLU A 27 20.14 22.15 -42.32
N GLN A 28 20.91 21.09 -42.05
CA GLN A 28 20.43 19.89 -41.37
C GLN A 28 19.91 20.15 -39.94
N LYS A 29 20.53 21.09 -39.20
CA LYS A 29 20.08 21.48 -37.85
C LYS A 29 18.86 22.39 -37.86
N VAL A 30 18.55 23.06 -38.98
CA VAL A 30 17.37 23.92 -39.13
C VAL A 30 16.16 23.09 -39.58
N ASP A 31 16.34 22.13 -40.48
CA ASP A 31 15.26 21.21 -40.90
C ASP A 31 14.76 20.30 -39.76
N THR A 32 15.63 19.98 -38.79
CA THR A 32 15.29 19.09 -37.67
C THR A 32 14.60 19.76 -36.48
N LYS A 33 14.46 21.10 -36.45
CA LYS A 33 14.14 21.83 -35.19
C LYS A 33 12.71 22.36 -34.96
N PRO A 34 11.79 22.45 -35.92
CA PRO A 34 10.38 22.76 -35.60
C PRO A 34 9.43 21.56 -35.69
N SER A 35 9.59 20.66 -36.66
CA SER A 35 8.54 19.68 -37.00
C SER A 35 8.46 18.49 -36.04
N ASP A 36 9.59 17.97 -35.58
CA ASP A 36 9.59 16.71 -34.82
C ASP A 36 9.24 16.91 -33.34
N TYR A 37 9.67 18.03 -32.73
CA TYR A 37 9.22 18.40 -31.39
C TYR A 37 7.72 18.75 -31.33
N GLU A 38 7.18 19.38 -32.39
CA GLU A 38 5.74 19.64 -32.50
C GLU A 38 4.95 18.34 -32.65
N LYS A 39 5.43 17.39 -33.46
CA LYS A 39 4.82 16.04 -33.56
C LYS A 39 4.90 15.28 -32.24
N GLU A 40 6.02 15.34 -31.52
CA GLU A 40 6.18 14.68 -30.23
C GLU A 40 5.26 15.30 -29.16
N ALA A 41 5.13 16.64 -29.13
CA ALA A 41 4.20 17.33 -28.25
C ALA A 41 2.73 16.99 -28.57
N ILE A 42 2.36 16.88 -29.85
CA ILE A 42 1.03 16.45 -30.29
C ILE A 42 0.77 14.99 -29.88
N GLN A 43 1.76 14.10 -30.03
CA GLN A 43 1.64 12.70 -29.59
C GLN A 43 1.53 12.58 -28.07
N ALA A 44 2.32 13.35 -27.32
CA ALA A 44 2.24 13.40 -25.86
C ALA A 44 0.87 13.94 -25.40
N SER A 45 0.35 14.98 -26.06
CA SER A 45 -1.00 15.51 -25.81
C SER A 45 -2.09 14.47 -26.10
N LYS A 46 -2.00 13.74 -27.21
CA LYS A 46 -2.92 12.65 -27.54
C LYS A 46 -2.86 11.52 -26.51
N LYS A 47 -1.66 11.11 -26.07
CA LYS A 47 -1.49 10.11 -25.00
C LYS A 47 -2.07 10.61 -23.68
N ALA A 48 -1.85 11.87 -23.32
CA ALA A 48 -2.42 12.46 -22.11
C ALA A 48 -3.96 12.50 -22.16
N ALA A 49 -4.55 12.83 -23.30
CA ALA A 49 -5.98 12.77 -23.52
C ALA A 49 -6.52 11.32 -23.47
N GLU A 50 -5.79 10.36 -24.04
CA GLU A 50 -6.12 8.94 -23.97
C GLU A 50 -6.10 8.43 -22.52
N TYR A 51 -5.06 8.78 -21.75
CA TYR A 51 -4.99 8.43 -20.33
C TYR A 51 -6.11 9.09 -19.53
N ARG A 52 -6.43 10.36 -19.79
CA ARG A 52 -7.56 11.04 -19.16
C ARG A 52 -8.88 10.31 -19.43
N ASN A 53 -9.15 9.96 -20.69
CA ASN A 53 -10.37 9.26 -21.07
C ASN A 53 -10.44 7.85 -20.47
N LYS A 54 -9.31 7.14 -20.41
CA LYS A 54 -9.23 5.84 -19.73
C LYS A 54 -9.51 5.98 -18.24
N THR A 55 -8.91 6.96 -17.57
CA THR A 55 -9.14 7.21 -16.14
C THR A 55 -10.59 7.60 -15.86
N GLU A 56 -11.21 8.42 -16.72
CA GLU A 56 -12.62 8.80 -16.61
C GLU A 56 -13.54 7.58 -16.80
N LYS A 57 -13.23 6.70 -17.76
CA LYS A 57 -13.95 5.43 -17.93
C LYS A 57 -13.80 4.53 -16.69
N ARG A 58 -12.59 4.41 -16.12
CA ARG A 58 -12.35 3.64 -14.89
C ARG A 58 -13.07 4.23 -13.69
N LEU A 59 -13.16 5.56 -13.59
CA LEU A 59 -13.92 6.24 -12.55
C LEU A 59 -15.41 5.92 -12.65
N ASN A 60 -15.97 5.95 -13.86
CA ASN A 60 -17.37 5.59 -14.08
C ASN A 60 -17.62 4.11 -13.76
N GLU A 61 -16.75 3.20 -14.22
CA GLU A 61 -16.82 1.77 -13.87
C GLU A 61 -16.77 1.56 -12.33
N ALA A 62 -15.92 2.31 -11.62
CA ALA A 62 -15.84 2.24 -10.16
C ALA A 62 -17.09 2.78 -9.46
N ASN A 63 -17.69 3.86 -9.98
CA ASN A 63 -18.94 4.41 -9.46
C ASN A 63 -20.12 3.46 -9.68
N ASP A 64 -20.18 2.80 -10.85
CA ASP A 64 -21.21 1.80 -11.15
C ASP A 64 -21.08 0.58 -10.22
N LEU A 65 -19.85 0.11 -9.98
CA LEU A 65 -19.58 -0.96 -9.02
C LEU A 65 -19.97 -0.56 -7.60
N TYR A 66 -19.68 0.68 -7.19
CA TYR A 66 -20.07 1.20 -5.88
C TYR A 66 -21.59 1.25 -5.71
N ALA A 67 -22.32 1.72 -6.74
CA ALA A 67 -23.78 1.75 -6.73
C ALA A 67 -24.37 0.34 -6.60
N ASN A 68 -23.80 -0.64 -7.31
CA ASN A 68 -24.21 -2.05 -7.22
C ASN A 68 -23.93 -2.64 -5.83
N LEU A 69 -22.78 -2.31 -5.22
CA LEU A 69 -22.46 -2.77 -3.86
C LEU A 69 -23.40 -2.18 -2.81
N GLU A 70 -23.77 -0.90 -2.93
CA GLU A 70 -24.72 -0.28 -1.99
C GLU A 70 -26.13 -0.85 -2.15
N ALA A 71 -26.55 -1.18 -3.37
CA ALA A 71 -27.80 -1.91 -3.62
C ALA A 71 -27.79 -3.31 -3.00
N LEU A 72 -26.72 -4.09 -3.22
CA LEU A 72 -26.55 -5.43 -2.67
C LEU A 72 -26.54 -5.41 -1.13
N LYS A 73 -25.87 -4.43 -0.53
CA LYS A 73 -25.88 -4.21 0.92
C LYS A 73 -27.29 -3.93 1.45
N GLY A 74 -28.10 -3.15 0.72
CA GLY A 74 -29.50 -2.92 1.05
C GLY A 74 -30.34 -4.20 1.03
N GLU A 75 -30.13 -5.07 0.04
CA GLU A 75 -30.78 -6.38 -0.05
C GLU A 75 -30.38 -7.29 1.11
N VAL A 76 -29.07 -7.41 1.39
CA VAL A 76 -28.55 -8.20 2.50
C VAL A 76 -29.10 -7.73 3.85
N LEU A 77 -29.24 -6.42 4.06
CA LEU A 77 -29.84 -5.89 5.29
C LEU A 77 -31.31 -6.26 5.42
N LYS A 78 -32.08 -6.17 4.32
CA LYS A 78 -33.49 -6.56 4.30
C LYS A 78 -33.66 -8.05 4.59
N GLU A 79 -32.81 -8.88 4.01
CA GLU A 79 -32.84 -10.34 4.21
C GLU A 79 -32.39 -10.72 5.62
N SER A 80 -31.37 -10.04 6.17
CA SER A 80 -30.97 -10.20 7.57
C SER A 80 -32.10 -9.84 8.54
N GLN A 81 -32.86 -8.76 8.27
CA GLN A 81 -34.02 -8.39 9.08
C GLN A 81 -35.12 -9.47 9.00
N ALA A 82 -35.41 -9.99 7.80
CA ALA A 82 -36.37 -11.07 7.62
C ALA A 82 -35.96 -12.34 8.38
N ILE A 83 -34.68 -12.73 8.33
CA ILE A 83 -34.13 -13.88 9.08
C ILE A 83 -34.28 -13.65 10.60
N THR A 84 -34.00 -12.45 11.10
CA THR A 84 -34.18 -12.17 12.54
C THR A 84 -35.64 -12.23 12.98
N ALA A 85 -36.58 -11.79 12.14
CA ALA A 85 -38.01 -11.90 12.41
C ALA A 85 -38.46 -13.38 12.42
N ALA A 86 -38.05 -14.15 11.41
CA ALA A 86 -38.35 -15.59 11.33
C ALA A 86 -37.79 -16.36 12.53
N ASN A 87 -36.55 -16.07 12.97
CA ASN A 87 -35.96 -16.68 14.16
C ASN A 87 -36.75 -16.38 15.45
N LYS A 88 -37.32 -15.17 15.55
CA LYS A 88 -38.17 -14.81 16.69
C LYS A 88 -39.47 -15.62 16.69
N GLU A 89 -40.10 -15.78 15.53
CA GLU A 89 -41.31 -16.59 15.36
C GLU A 89 -41.07 -18.08 15.63
N ILE A 90 -39.95 -18.63 15.13
CA ILE A 90 -39.53 -20.01 15.40
C ILE A 90 -39.34 -20.21 16.91
N LYS A 91 -38.73 -19.26 17.60
CA LYS A 91 -38.54 -19.34 19.06
C LYS A 91 -39.88 -19.37 19.81
N THR A 92 -40.84 -18.54 19.42
CA THR A 92 -42.18 -18.55 20.03
C THR A 92 -42.91 -19.87 19.76
N LEU A 93 -42.84 -20.39 18.53
CA LEU A 93 -43.44 -21.69 18.19
C LEU A 93 -42.81 -22.85 18.96
N LEU A 94 -41.51 -22.79 19.24
CA LEU A 94 -40.81 -23.81 20.02
C LEU A 94 -41.22 -23.77 21.50
N GLU A 95 -41.43 -22.58 22.06
CA GLU A 95 -41.97 -22.39 23.43
C GLU A 95 -43.41 -22.95 23.53
N ASP A 96 -44.26 -22.67 22.54
CA ASP A 96 -45.65 -23.18 22.45
C ASP A 96 -45.72 -24.70 22.22
N SER A 97 -44.81 -25.26 21.42
CA SER A 97 -44.69 -26.71 21.22
C SER A 97 -44.24 -27.40 22.51
N THR A 98 -43.30 -26.79 23.24
CA THR A 98 -42.81 -27.33 24.52
C THR A 98 -43.90 -27.32 25.60
N SER A 99 -44.72 -26.25 25.66
CA SER A 99 -45.85 -26.19 26.61
C SER A 99 -46.92 -27.23 26.25
N SER A 100 -47.28 -27.35 24.98
CA SER A 100 -48.22 -28.37 24.50
C SER A 100 -47.74 -29.80 24.78
N SER A 101 -46.44 -30.07 24.62
CA SER A 101 -45.85 -31.38 24.94
C SER A 101 -45.94 -31.71 26.43
N ARG A 102 -45.79 -30.72 27.32
CA ARG A 102 -45.99 -30.92 28.77
C ARG A 102 -47.45 -31.24 29.08
N ASP A 103 -48.39 -30.48 28.52
CA ASP A 103 -49.83 -30.72 28.67
C ASP A 103 -50.25 -32.13 28.21
N ILE A 104 -49.69 -32.62 27.11
CA ILE A 104 -49.94 -33.99 26.62
C ILE A 104 -49.39 -35.03 27.60
N SER A 105 -48.17 -34.82 28.12
CA SER A 105 -47.57 -35.70 29.12
C SER A 105 -48.41 -35.78 30.40
N ASP A 106 -48.90 -34.64 30.89
CA ASP A 106 -49.73 -34.57 32.09
C ASP A 106 -51.09 -35.26 31.88
N LYS A 107 -51.71 -35.09 30.71
CA LYS A 107 -52.93 -35.82 30.33
C LYS A 107 -52.68 -37.33 30.19
N GLY A 108 -51.52 -37.71 29.66
CA GLY A 108 -51.10 -39.11 29.59
C GLY A 108 -50.98 -39.75 30.98
N ALA A 109 -50.37 -39.05 31.93
CA ALA A 109 -50.27 -39.51 33.32
C ALA A 109 -51.66 -39.68 33.98
N LEU A 110 -52.57 -38.72 33.76
CA LEU A 110 -53.96 -38.79 34.23
C LEU A 110 -54.75 -39.95 33.62
N LEU A 111 -54.53 -40.25 32.34
CA LEU A 111 -55.19 -41.37 31.68
C LEU A 111 -54.68 -42.70 32.24
N THR A 112 -53.37 -42.83 32.44
CA THR A 112 -52.76 -44.00 33.07
C THR A 112 -53.30 -44.24 34.49
N ASP A 113 -53.45 -43.18 35.29
CA ASP A 113 -54.09 -43.28 36.62
C ASP A 113 -55.53 -43.79 36.54
N LYS A 114 -56.31 -43.29 35.56
CA LYS A 114 -57.68 -43.76 35.33
C LYS A 114 -57.75 -45.21 34.86
N CYS A 115 -56.84 -45.64 33.98
CA CYS A 115 -56.75 -47.03 33.55
C CYS A 115 -56.41 -47.95 34.71
N ASN A 116 -55.42 -47.59 35.54
CA ASN A 116 -55.05 -48.35 36.74
C ASN A 116 -56.22 -48.47 37.72
N ARG A 117 -57.01 -47.40 37.91
CA ARG A 117 -58.25 -47.46 38.73
C ARG A 117 -59.33 -48.36 38.12
N LEU A 118 -59.42 -48.41 36.79
CA LEU A 118 -60.36 -49.27 36.09
C LEU A 118 -59.97 -50.75 36.26
N ASP A 119 -58.68 -51.05 36.14
CA ASP A 119 -58.13 -52.37 36.41
C ASP A 119 -58.35 -52.79 37.88
N GLU A 120 -58.13 -51.89 38.85
CA GLU A 120 -58.47 -52.15 40.26
C GLU A 120 -59.97 -52.44 40.47
N ILE A 121 -60.87 -51.77 39.75
CA ILE A 121 -62.32 -52.03 39.84
C ILE A 121 -62.67 -53.41 39.25
N PHE A 122 -62.04 -53.79 38.15
CA PHE A 122 -62.23 -55.11 37.56
C PHE A 122 -61.67 -56.22 38.46
N ASP A 123 -60.56 -55.98 39.15
CA ASP A 123 -59.98 -56.91 40.13
C ASP A 123 -60.83 -57.02 41.41
N GLN A 124 -61.52 -55.95 41.83
CA GLN A 124 -62.39 -55.96 43.01
C GLN A 124 -63.75 -56.62 42.79
N TYR A 125 -64.23 -56.74 41.54
CA TYR A 125 -65.55 -57.31 41.22
C TYR A 125 -65.50 -58.42 40.14
N PRO A 126 -64.93 -59.60 40.45
CA PRO A 126 -64.79 -60.71 39.49
C PRO A 126 -66.11 -61.42 39.15
N ASN A 127 -67.22 -61.14 39.86
CA ASN A 127 -68.52 -61.82 39.74
C ASN A 127 -69.68 -60.91 39.30
N LEU A 128 -69.41 -59.76 38.68
CA LEU A 128 -70.45 -58.85 38.15
C LEU A 128 -71.39 -59.54 37.14
N LYS A 129 -70.92 -60.61 36.50
CA LYS A 129 -71.68 -61.44 35.57
C LYS A 129 -72.71 -62.35 36.25
N THR A 130 -72.55 -62.60 37.55
CA THR A 130 -73.37 -63.56 38.32
C THR A 130 -74.57 -62.86 38.96
N ASP A 131 -74.43 -61.59 39.38
CA ASP A 131 -75.50 -60.77 39.97
C ASP A 131 -76.63 -60.43 38.97
N ILE A 132 -76.31 -60.46 37.67
CA ILE A 132 -77.28 -60.27 36.58
C ILE A 132 -78.30 -61.43 36.51
N ASN A 133 -77.93 -62.62 36.99
CA ASN A 133 -78.81 -63.79 36.94
C ASN A 133 -79.86 -63.84 38.07
N GLU A 134 -79.62 -63.18 39.22
CA GLU A 134 -80.61 -63.10 40.33
C GLU A 134 -81.75 -62.10 40.03
N LEU A 135 -81.52 -61.14 39.14
CA LEU A 135 -82.52 -60.21 38.63
C LEU A 135 -83.64 -60.90 37.82
N SER A 136 -83.36 -62.12 37.32
CA SER A 136 -84.32 -62.91 36.53
C SER A 136 -85.50 -63.43 37.37
N ASP A 137 -85.33 -63.64 38.68
CA ASP A 137 -86.43 -64.14 39.53
C ASP A 137 -87.43 -63.03 39.92
N GLN A 138 -87.01 -61.76 39.83
CA GLN A 138 -87.90 -60.61 40.01
C GLN A 138 -88.89 -60.43 38.83
N MET A 139 -88.67 -61.16 37.73
CA MET A 139 -89.53 -61.16 36.56
C MET A 139 -90.90 -61.81 36.82
N ALA A 140 -91.15 -62.49 37.94
CA ALA A 140 -92.52 -62.88 38.31
C ALA A 140 -93.45 -61.67 38.57
N SER A 141 -92.88 -60.47 38.75
CA SER A 141 -93.60 -59.18 38.79
C SER A 141 -93.95 -58.62 37.39
N ILE A 142 -93.59 -59.33 36.31
CA ILE A 142 -93.74 -58.90 34.90
C ILE A 142 -95.13 -59.17 34.29
N GLU A 143 -96.06 -59.76 35.04
CA GLU A 143 -97.44 -59.83 34.55
C GLU A 143 -98.07 -58.43 34.44
N ASP A 144 -97.67 -57.50 35.32
CA ASP A 144 -98.01 -56.07 35.23
C ASP A 144 -97.17 -55.33 34.17
N SER A 145 -96.01 -55.89 33.82
CA SER A 145 -95.14 -55.40 32.73
C SER A 145 -95.60 -55.84 31.33
N SER A 146 -96.57 -56.75 31.21
CA SER A 146 -97.15 -57.19 29.93
C SER A 146 -97.76 -56.03 29.13
N ASN A 147 -98.36 -55.06 29.83
CA ASN A 147 -98.90 -53.84 29.21
C ASN A 147 -97.82 -52.83 28.80
N LYS A 148 -96.68 -52.78 29.49
CA LYS A 148 -95.49 -52.04 29.05
C LYS A 148 -94.78 -52.75 27.90
N ALA A 149 -94.77 -54.08 27.89
CA ALA A 149 -94.07 -54.93 26.93
C ALA A 149 -94.53 -54.72 25.49
N ASN A 150 -95.78 -54.32 25.24
CA ASN A 150 -96.26 -54.02 23.89
C ASN A 150 -95.70 -52.69 23.34
N LEU A 151 -95.47 -51.69 24.21
CA LEU A 151 -94.74 -50.46 23.85
C LEU A 151 -93.24 -50.72 23.72
N THR A 152 -92.67 -51.55 24.60
CA THR A 152 -91.26 -51.97 24.50
C THR A 152 -91.03 -52.80 23.25
N TYR A 153 -91.96 -53.67 22.82
CA TYR A 153 -91.85 -54.48 21.60
C TYR A 153 -91.74 -53.61 20.34
N LYS A 154 -92.53 -52.53 20.23
CA LYS A 154 -92.39 -51.55 19.13
C LYS A 154 -91.06 -50.78 19.21
N GLY A 155 -90.58 -50.45 20.41
CA GLY A 155 -89.26 -49.85 20.63
C GLY A 155 -88.10 -50.79 20.33
N ILE A 156 -88.26 -52.08 20.63
CA ILE A 156 -87.28 -53.15 20.38
C ILE A 156 -87.24 -53.46 18.89
N LEU A 157 -88.36 -53.43 18.16
CA LEU A 157 -88.36 -53.65 16.71
C LEU A 157 -87.66 -52.50 15.96
N THR A 158 -87.85 -51.26 16.40
CA THR A 158 -87.14 -50.10 15.86
C THR A 158 -85.66 -50.08 16.26
N LYS A 159 -85.32 -50.52 17.48
CA LYS A 159 -83.91 -50.69 17.88
C LYS A 159 -83.23 -51.86 17.20
N LYS A 160 -83.93 -52.97 16.96
CA LYS A 160 -83.43 -54.12 16.20
C LYS A 160 -83.12 -53.72 14.77
N THR A 161 -84.04 -53.03 14.09
CA THR A 161 -83.77 -52.53 12.72
C THR A 161 -82.61 -51.52 12.67
N GLN A 162 -82.44 -50.66 13.69
CA GLN A 162 -81.26 -49.81 13.82
C GLN A 162 -79.98 -50.61 14.10
N ILE A 163 -80.05 -51.65 14.92
CA ILE A 163 -78.91 -52.53 15.22
C ILE A 163 -78.53 -53.37 14.00
N ASP A 164 -79.50 -53.90 13.25
CA ASP A 164 -79.27 -54.66 12.03
C ASP A 164 -78.67 -53.75 10.93
N SER A 165 -79.14 -52.49 10.84
CA SER A 165 -78.55 -51.46 9.96
C SER A 165 -77.12 -51.09 10.37
N LEU A 166 -76.85 -50.89 11.66
CA LEU A 166 -75.52 -50.60 12.17
C LEU A 166 -74.59 -51.81 12.04
N HIS A 167 -75.12 -53.03 12.20
CA HIS A 167 -74.38 -54.27 12.01
C HIS A 167 -73.98 -54.41 10.53
N GLY A 168 -74.89 -54.16 9.59
CA GLY A 168 -74.59 -54.10 8.17
C GLY A 168 -73.58 -53.01 7.81
N GLU A 169 -73.65 -51.84 8.44
CA GLU A 169 -72.71 -50.74 8.22
C GLU A 169 -71.30 -51.04 8.77
N ILE A 170 -71.21 -51.73 9.92
CA ILE A 170 -69.94 -52.02 10.60
C ILE A 170 -69.25 -53.27 10.03
N LEU A 171 -70.00 -54.36 9.83
CA LEU A 171 -69.48 -55.69 9.48
C LEU A 171 -69.72 -56.09 8.01
N GLY A 172 -70.57 -55.36 7.28
CA GLY A 172 -70.97 -55.72 5.92
C GLY A 172 -72.19 -56.65 5.87
N TYR A 173 -72.80 -56.77 4.68
CA TYR A 173 -73.90 -57.70 4.42
C TYR A 173 -73.87 -58.19 2.97
N GLU A 174 -74.51 -59.33 2.73
CA GLU A 174 -74.71 -59.89 1.39
C GLU A 174 -76.01 -59.32 0.81
N ASP A 175 -75.91 -58.70 -0.37
CA ASP A 175 -77.07 -58.21 -1.14
C ASP A 175 -77.09 -58.93 -2.50
N GLU A 176 -78.28 -59.18 -3.05
CA GLU A 176 -78.46 -59.80 -4.37
C GLU A 176 -78.66 -58.69 -5.43
N ASP A 177 -77.88 -58.71 -6.52
CA ASP A 177 -78.09 -57.79 -7.66
C ASP A 177 -79.32 -58.19 -8.49
N GLU A 178 -79.76 -57.33 -9.44
CA GLU A 178 -80.93 -57.53 -10.31
C GLU A 178 -80.94 -58.88 -11.10
N ASP A 179 -79.82 -59.59 -11.15
CA ASP A 179 -79.65 -60.91 -11.80
C ASP A 179 -79.49 -62.11 -10.81
N GLY A 180 -79.59 -61.91 -9.49
CA GLY A 180 -79.66 -62.98 -8.48
C GLY A 180 -78.33 -63.62 -8.07
N GLU A 181 -77.19 -62.96 -8.26
CA GLU A 181 -75.88 -63.38 -7.74
C GLU A 181 -75.50 -62.57 -6.47
N PRO A 182 -74.95 -63.20 -5.42
CA PRO A 182 -74.66 -62.53 -4.15
C PRO A 182 -73.42 -61.63 -4.24
N ILE A 183 -73.59 -60.33 -3.96
CA ILE A 183 -72.51 -59.35 -3.87
C ILE A 183 -72.28 -58.99 -2.39
N GLN A 184 -71.06 -59.27 -1.89
CA GLN A 184 -70.61 -58.91 -0.55
C GLN A 184 -70.26 -57.40 -0.51
N ILE A 185 -71.03 -56.61 0.22
CA ILE A 185 -70.78 -55.18 0.41
C ILE A 185 -69.93 -55.01 1.68
N ALA A 186 -68.68 -54.56 1.51
CA ALA A 186 -67.67 -54.45 2.57
C ALA A 186 -68.00 -53.35 3.60
N GLY A 187 -68.05 -53.73 4.88
CA GLY A 187 -68.37 -52.83 5.99
C GLY A 187 -67.24 -51.86 6.38
N LEU A 188 -67.54 -50.92 7.27
CA LEU A 188 -66.57 -49.94 7.79
C LEU A 188 -65.32 -50.59 8.40
N LYS A 189 -65.45 -51.78 9.00
CA LYS A 189 -64.31 -52.55 9.52
C LYS A 189 -63.33 -52.92 8.40
N ASP A 190 -63.82 -53.46 7.30
CA ASP A 190 -62.98 -53.87 6.16
C ASP A 190 -62.36 -52.66 5.45
N GLN A 191 -63.07 -51.53 5.42
CA GLN A 191 -62.51 -50.27 4.91
C GLN A 191 -61.39 -49.74 5.81
N LEU A 192 -61.54 -49.85 7.13
CA LEU A 192 -60.52 -49.44 8.09
C LEU A 192 -59.29 -50.35 8.02
N GLU A 193 -59.49 -51.66 7.89
CA GLU A 193 -58.41 -52.65 7.75
C GLU A 193 -57.62 -52.40 6.46
N LYS A 194 -58.30 -52.17 5.32
CA LYS A 194 -57.64 -51.76 4.07
C LYS A 194 -56.91 -50.42 4.17
N ALA A 195 -57.46 -49.45 4.89
CA ALA A 195 -56.81 -48.16 5.11
C ALA A 195 -55.56 -48.30 5.99
N TYR A 196 -55.61 -49.17 7.00
CA TYR A 196 -54.49 -49.45 7.89
C TYR A 196 -53.36 -50.17 7.17
N ASP A 197 -53.68 -51.22 6.42
CA ASP A 197 -52.71 -51.96 5.61
C ASP A 197 -52.02 -51.04 4.59
N LYS A 198 -52.80 -50.17 3.94
CA LYS A 198 -52.26 -49.18 3.00
C LYS A 198 -51.38 -48.14 3.68
N LEU A 199 -51.77 -47.65 4.86
CA LEU A 199 -50.96 -46.71 5.64
C LEU A 199 -49.64 -47.36 6.10
N GLN A 200 -49.68 -48.64 6.44
CA GLN A 200 -48.50 -49.39 6.83
C GLN A 200 -47.57 -49.63 5.64
N GLU A 201 -48.10 -49.95 4.47
CA GLU A 201 -47.32 -50.04 3.22
C GLU A 201 -46.69 -48.70 2.85
N ASP A 202 -47.46 -47.60 2.90
CA ASP A 202 -46.98 -46.25 2.63
C ASP A 202 -45.89 -45.82 3.64
N SER A 203 -46.02 -46.21 4.91
CA SER A 203 -45.02 -45.92 5.95
C SER A 203 -43.67 -46.60 5.66
N VAL A 204 -43.70 -47.86 5.23
CA VAL A 204 -42.48 -48.60 4.86
C VAL A 204 -41.82 -47.98 3.62
N VAL A 205 -42.60 -47.61 2.61
CA VAL A 205 -42.09 -46.93 1.41
C VAL A 205 -41.47 -45.57 1.75
N LEU A 206 -42.08 -44.82 2.66
CA LEU A 206 -41.58 -43.53 3.10
C LEU A 206 -40.24 -43.69 3.86
N GLU A 207 -40.12 -44.69 4.72
CA GLU A 207 -38.87 -44.97 5.46
C GLU A 207 -37.71 -45.29 4.50
N ILE A 208 -37.98 -46.08 3.45
CA ILE A 208 -37.00 -46.39 2.41
C ILE A 208 -36.56 -45.12 1.68
N LYS A 209 -37.51 -44.28 1.23
CA LYS A 209 -37.20 -43.01 0.53
C LYS A 209 -36.42 -42.04 1.41
N VAL A 210 -36.74 -41.95 2.70
CA VAL A 210 -36.01 -41.09 3.64
C VAL A 210 -34.56 -41.56 3.79
N LYS A 211 -34.32 -42.87 3.92
CA LYS A 211 -32.97 -43.43 3.97
C LYS A 211 -32.20 -43.17 2.68
N GLU A 212 -32.85 -43.35 1.54
CA GLU A 212 -32.24 -43.13 0.22
C GLU A 212 -31.83 -41.66 0.04
N ILE A 213 -32.72 -40.71 0.34
CA ILE A 213 -32.43 -39.27 0.31
C ILE A 213 -31.31 -38.91 1.28
N ALA A 214 -31.31 -39.47 2.50
CA ALA A 214 -30.25 -39.21 3.47
C ALA A 214 -28.88 -39.69 2.97
N THR A 215 -28.82 -40.89 2.38
CA THR A 215 -27.57 -41.42 1.80
C THR A 215 -27.09 -40.60 0.61
N GLU A 216 -27.99 -40.20 -0.28
CA GLU A 216 -27.64 -39.44 -1.49
C GLU A 216 -27.23 -38.00 -1.15
N SER A 217 -27.90 -37.38 -0.17
CA SER A 217 -27.58 -36.05 0.33
C SER A 217 -26.20 -36.02 0.99
N ASN A 218 -25.90 -36.98 1.87
CA ASN A 218 -24.58 -37.08 2.51
C ASN A 218 -23.47 -37.27 1.47
N ALA A 219 -23.68 -38.14 0.46
CA ALA A 219 -22.71 -38.34 -0.62
C ALA A 219 -22.46 -37.05 -1.43
N LYS A 220 -23.52 -36.26 -1.71
CA LYS A 220 -23.40 -34.96 -2.40
C LYS A 220 -22.66 -33.92 -1.55
N VAL A 221 -22.93 -33.86 -0.24
CA VAL A 221 -22.25 -32.96 0.69
C VAL A 221 -20.76 -33.31 0.79
N ASP A 222 -20.42 -34.60 0.93
CA ASP A 222 -19.02 -35.04 1.00
C ASP A 222 -18.26 -34.73 -0.29
N ALA A 223 -18.88 -34.99 -1.45
CA ALA A 223 -18.30 -34.64 -2.75
C ALA A 223 -18.05 -33.12 -2.88
N PHE A 224 -19.02 -32.30 -2.47
CA PHE A 224 -18.90 -30.84 -2.49
C PHE A 224 -17.80 -30.33 -1.55
N ILE A 225 -17.64 -30.92 -0.37
CA ILE A 225 -16.58 -30.56 0.57
C ILE A 225 -15.20 -30.88 -0.01
N GLU A 226 -15.03 -32.06 -0.62
CA GLU A 226 -13.75 -32.47 -1.20
C GLU A 226 -13.39 -31.65 -2.45
N GLU A 227 -14.37 -31.31 -3.29
CA GLU A 227 -14.17 -30.40 -4.44
C GLU A 227 -13.73 -29.00 -3.98
N ASN A 228 -14.45 -28.40 -3.02
CA ASN A 228 -14.09 -27.08 -2.50
C ASN A 228 -12.73 -27.06 -1.80
N LYS A 229 -12.37 -28.10 -1.05
CA LYS A 229 -11.02 -28.21 -0.47
C LYS A 229 -9.94 -28.20 -1.54
N LYS A 230 -10.16 -28.92 -2.64
CA LYS A 230 -9.22 -28.99 -3.76
C LYS A 230 -9.05 -27.63 -4.43
N ASP A 231 -10.14 -26.91 -4.64
CA ASP A 231 -10.12 -25.58 -5.25
C ASP A 231 -9.50 -24.53 -4.33
N LEU A 232 -9.84 -24.54 -3.04
CA LEU A 232 -9.20 -23.68 -2.05
C LEU A 232 -7.69 -23.93 -1.97
N LYS A 233 -7.27 -25.20 -2.03
CA LYS A 233 -5.85 -25.56 -2.03
C LYS A 233 -5.14 -25.04 -3.28
N LYS A 234 -5.75 -25.19 -4.46
CA LYS A 234 -5.22 -24.60 -5.70
C LYS A 234 -5.09 -23.08 -5.64
N VAL A 235 -6.10 -22.40 -5.09
CA VAL A 235 -6.06 -20.94 -4.94
C VAL A 235 -4.96 -20.52 -3.97
N ALA A 236 -4.82 -21.21 -2.84
CA ALA A 236 -3.75 -20.96 -1.88
C ALA A 236 -2.36 -21.19 -2.48
N ASP A 237 -2.16 -22.30 -3.18
CA ASP A 237 -0.89 -22.65 -3.83
C ASP A 237 -0.54 -21.62 -4.92
N ASN A 238 -1.51 -21.23 -5.76
CA ASN A 238 -1.32 -20.20 -6.78
C ASN A 238 -1.02 -18.83 -6.16
N SER A 239 -1.75 -18.43 -5.12
CA SER A 239 -1.54 -17.15 -4.46
C SER A 239 -0.17 -17.07 -3.77
N ASN A 240 0.31 -18.17 -3.19
CA ASN A 240 1.65 -18.23 -2.62
C ASN A 240 2.72 -18.13 -3.71
N ALA A 241 2.55 -18.87 -4.82
CA ALA A 241 3.48 -18.81 -5.95
C ALA A 241 3.52 -17.40 -6.58
N GLU A 242 2.38 -16.73 -6.74
CA GLU A 242 2.30 -15.35 -7.21
C GLU A 242 2.96 -14.38 -6.22
N TYR A 243 2.73 -14.54 -4.92
CA TYR A 243 3.34 -13.71 -3.89
C TYR A 243 4.88 -13.85 -3.89
N GLU A 244 5.40 -15.08 -3.92
CA GLU A 244 6.83 -15.34 -4.00
C GLU A 244 7.45 -14.77 -5.28
N ALA A 245 6.78 -14.94 -6.42
CA ALA A 245 7.23 -14.39 -7.70
C ALA A 245 7.26 -12.85 -7.71
N ILE A 246 6.24 -12.20 -7.12
CA ILE A 246 6.20 -10.74 -6.98
C ILE A 246 7.30 -10.28 -6.04
N ASN A 247 7.49 -10.94 -4.90
CA ASN A 247 8.50 -10.56 -3.92
C ASN A 247 9.91 -10.72 -4.49
N ALA A 248 10.20 -11.82 -5.19
CA ALA A 248 11.45 -12.03 -5.91
C ALA A 248 11.71 -10.92 -6.95
N LYS A 249 10.66 -10.54 -7.70
CA LYS A 249 10.74 -9.46 -8.69
C LYS A 249 10.94 -8.09 -8.04
N ILE A 250 10.34 -7.83 -6.88
CA ILE A 250 10.59 -6.60 -6.12
C ILE A 250 12.05 -6.59 -5.65
N SER A 251 12.53 -7.68 -5.07
CA SER A 251 13.92 -7.80 -4.61
C SER A 251 14.95 -7.67 -5.72
N SER A 252 14.66 -8.11 -6.95
CA SER A 252 15.55 -7.91 -8.09
C SER A 252 15.50 -6.48 -8.62
N LEU A 253 14.33 -5.85 -8.66
CA LEU A 253 14.17 -4.50 -9.23
C LEU A 253 14.60 -3.37 -8.28
N LEU A 254 14.62 -3.59 -6.97
CA LEU A 254 14.87 -2.54 -5.97
C LEU A 254 16.32 -2.02 -5.98
N PRO A 255 17.36 -2.87 -6.06
CA PRO A 255 18.74 -2.41 -6.22
C PRO A 255 18.90 -1.55 -7.48
N ASP A 256 18.44 -2.05 -8.63
CA ASP A 256 18.59 -1.39 -9.93
C ASP A 256 17.83 -0.08 -10.02
N ALA A 257 16.57 -0.06 -9.54
CA ALA A 257 15.76 1.16 -9.54
C ALA A 257 16.33 2.22 -8.58
N MET A 258 16.87 1.82 -7.43
CA MET A 258 17.47 2.74 -6.47
C MET A 258 18.80 3.30 -6.99
N THR A 259 19.66 2.49 -7.60
CA THR A 259 20.93 2.94 -8.18
C THR A 259 20.73 3.81 -9.41
N ALA A 260 19.79 3.47 -10.29
CA ALA A 260 19.44 4.29 -11.46
C ALA A 260 18.77 5.62 -11.06
N GLY A 261 17.90 5.59 -10.04
CA GLY A 261 17.27 6.80 -9.49
C GLY A 261 18.29 7.74 -8.83
N LEU A 262 19.23 7.20 -8.07
CA LEU A 262 20.29 8.00 -7.43
C LEU A 262 21.34 8.50 -8.43
N SER A 263 21.77 7.67 -9.39
CA SER A 263 22.76 8.07 -10.41
C SER A 263 22.23 9.21 -11.29
N SER A 264 20.97 9.13 -11.73
CA SER A 264 20.30 10.18 -12.49
C SER A 264 20.14 11.47 -11.69
N ALA A 265 19.80 11.39 -10.40
CA ALA A 265 19.74 12.55 -9.52
C ALA A 265 21.11 13.23 -9.34
N PHE A 266 22.20 12.46 -9.21
CA PHE A 266 23.55 13.01 -9.15
C PHE A 266 24.00 13.62 -10.48
N ILE A 267 23.63 13.05 -11.62
CA ILE A 267 23.88 13.62 -12.95
C ILE A 267 23.17 14.98 -13.10
N ALA A 268 21.90 15.05 -12.72
CA ALA A 268 21.12 16.29 -12.76
C ALA A 268 21.75 17.37 -11.87
N LYS A 269 22.10 17.02 -10.62
CA LYS A 269 22.74 17.94 -9.67
C LYS A 269 24.12 18.42 -10.14
N LYS A 270 24.93 17.53 -10.71
CA LYS A 270 26.20 17.90 -11.32
C LYS A 270 26.01 18.88 -12.47
N GLY A 271 25.02 18.65 -13.34
CA GLY A 271 24.69 19.54 -14.46
C GLY A 271 24.27 20.94 -14.00
N GLU A 272 23.42 21.03 -12.98
CA GLU A 272 23.02 22.30 -12.35
C GLU A 272 24.24 23.06 -11.80
N GLU A 273 25.12 22.37 -11.06
CA GLU A 273 26.33 22.97 -10.49
C GLU A 273 27.36 23.38 -11.55
N GLU A 274 27.46 22.66 -12.67
CA GLU A 274 28.30 23.05 -13.81
C GLU A 274 27.81 24.35 -14.47
N GLU A 275 26.49 24.55 -14.55
CA GLU A 275 25.90 25.80 -15.03
C GLU A 275 26.17 26.95 -14.05
N LEU A 276 25.95 26.74 -12.75
CA LEU A 276 26.27 27.70 -11.69
C LEU A 276 27.76 28.05 -11.67
N TYR A 277 28.64 27.07 -11.85
CA TYR A 277 30.08 27.27 -11.97
C TYR A 277 30.42 28.20 -13.15
N LYS A 278 29.85 27.95 -14.33
CA LYS A 278 30.04 28.81 -15.51
C LYS A 278 29.53 30.22 -15.25
N GLU A 279 28.37 30.36 -14.62
CA GLU A 279 27.78 31.65 -14.28
C GLU A 279 28.67 32.44 -13.29
N HIS A 280 29.10 31.79 -12.21
CA HIS A 280 29.98 32.38 -11.20
C HIS A 280 31.36 32.71 -11.75
N LYS A 281 31.93 31.86 -12.62
CA LYS A 281 33.19 32.14 -13.33
C LYS A 281 33.06 33.35 -14.24
N LYS A 282 31.94 33.49 -14.95
CA LYS A 282 31.66 34.66 -15.79
C LYS A 282 31.46 35.93 -14.96
N LYS A 283 30.84 35.84 -13.77
CA LYS A 283 30.72 36.95 -12.80
C LYS A 283 32.10 37.35 -12.25
N PHE A 284 32.93 36.38 -11.89
CA PHE A 284 34.30 36.62 -11.43
C PHE A 284 35.18 37.27 -12.50
N SER A 285 35.19 36.73 -13.73
CA SER A 285 35.94 37.31 -14.85
C SER A 285 35.48 38.73 -15.18
N ARG A 286 34.17 39.01 -15.14
CA ARG A 286 33.64 40.37 -15.30
C ARG A 286 34.06 41.27 -14.15
N GLY A 287 34.06 40.77 -12.91
CA GLY A 287 34.57 41.49 -11.73
C GLY A 287 36.04 41.89 -11.85
N ILE A 288 36.89 41.00 -12.36
CA ILE A 288 38.30 41.33 -12.65
C ILE A 288 38.41 42.40 -13.75
N GLN A 289 37.64 42.26 -14.83
CA GLN A 289 37.65 43.24 -15.93
C GLN A 289 37.19 44.62 -15.46
N THR A 290 36.12 44.70 -14.68
CA THR A 290 35.63 45.97 -14.12
C THR A 290 36.65 46.56 -13.15
N LEU A 291 37.32 45.73 -12.33
CA LEU A 291 38.37 46.19 -11.43
C LEU A 291 39.58 46.78 -12.19
N ALA A 292 39.97 46.14 -13.29
CA ALA A 292 41.02 46.65 -14.19
C ALA A 292 40.61 47.99 -14.83
N TRP A 293 39.38 48.11 -15.33
CA TRP A 293 38.87 49.36 -15.90
C TRP A 293 38.83 50.50 -14.87
N VAL A 294 38.33 50.23 -13.66
CA VAL A 294 38.28 51.23 -12.58
C VAL A 294 39.69 51.63 -12.14
N SER A 295 40.64 50.70 -12.12
CA SER A 295 42.05 50.99 -11.81
C SER A 295 42.74 51.91 -12.83
N LEU A 296 42.24 51.95 -14.07
CA LEU A 296 42.75 52.83 -15.12
C LEU A 296 42.19 54.26 -15.03
N LEU A 297 41.06 54.48 -14.34
CA LEU A 297 40.38 55.79 -14.28
C LEU A 297 41.24 56.91 -13.67
N PRO A 298 41.95 56.71 -12.54
CA PRO A 298 42.82 57.75 -11.98
C PRO A 298 43.93 58.15 -12.97
N ILE A 299 44.50 57.17 -13.69
CA ILE A 299 45.55 57.39 -14.69
C ILE A 299 44.98 58.16 -15.88
N ALA A 300 43.79 57.78 -16.37
CA ALA A 300 43.12 58.47 -17.47
C ALA A 300 42.81 59.94 -17.13
N ILE A 301 42.36 60.21 -15.89
CA ILE A 301 42.11 61.58 -15.41
C ILE A 301 43.43 62.38 -15.32
N SER A 302 44.51 61.76 -14.85
CA SER A 302 45.84 62.38 -14.81
C SER A 302 46.37 62.71 -16.20
N VAL A 303 46.23 61.80 -17.18
CA VAL A 303 46.63 62.03 -18.59
C VAL A 303 45.78 63.12 -19.24
N TYR A 304 44.46 63.10 -19.02
CA TYR A 304 43.57 64.15 -19.50
C TYR A 304 43.93 65.53 -18.92
N SER A 305 44.28 65.59 -17.63
CA SER A 305 44.72 66.83 -16.96
C SER A 305 46.02 67.37 -17.57
N LEU A 306 46.97 66.51 -17.94
CA LEU A 306 48.20 66.89 -18.62
C LEU A 306 47.92 67.41 -20.04
N ALA A 307 47.04 66.73 -20.79
CA ALA A 307 46.61 67.16 -22.13
C ALA A 307 45.87 68.51 -22.12
N SER A 308 45.21 68.85 -21.01
CA SER A 308 44.52 70.13 -20.80
C SER A 308 45.46 71.31 -20.44
N GLY A 309 46.78 71.08 -20.42
CA GLY A 309 47.78 72.15 -20.19
C GLY A 309 48.18 72.37 -18.73
N VAL A 310 47.85 71.46 -17.81
CA VAL A 310 48.28 71.55 -16.40
C VAL A 310 49.76 71.14 -16.27
N GLU A 311 50.55 71.88 -15.48
CA GLU A 311 51.95 71.53 -15.21
C GLU A 311 52.08 70.14 -14.56
N LEU A 312 53.12 69.39 -14.97
CA LEU A 312 53.38 68.02 -14.50
C LEU A 312 53.55 67.94 -12.98
N SER A 313 54.13 68.98 -12.36
CA SER A 313 54.31 69.11 -10.91
C SER A 313 52.98 69.04 -10.15
N ILE A 314 51.98 69.78 -10.63
CA ILE A 314 50.64 69.87 -10.03
C ILE A 314 49.89 68.54 -10.21
N VAL A 315 50.04 67.88 -11.36
CA VAL A 315 49.41 66.57 -11.63
C VAL A 315 49.95 65.49 -10.68
N ILE A 316 51.27 65.45 -10.46
CA ILE A 316 51.90 64.49 -9.54
C ILE A 316 51.45 64.73 -8.10
N GLN A 317 51.38 66.00 -7.67
CA GLN A 317 50.93 66.35 -6.32
C GLN A 317 49.44 66.00 -6.09
N ARG A 318 48.61 66.05 -7.13
CA ARG A 318 47.18 65.75 -7.06
C ARG A 318 46.85 64.25 -7.19
N ALA A 319 47.75 63.44 -7.75
CA ALA A 319 47.52 62.01 -8.00
C ALA A 319 47.13 61.19 -6.74
N PRO A 320 47.76 61.34 -5.56
CA PRO A 320 47.37 60.60 -4.36
C PRO A 320 45.93 60.92 -3.89
N ASN A 321 45.53 62.18 -3.96
CA ASN A 321 44.19 62.62 -3.58
C ASN A 321 43.11 62.08 -4.53
N ILE A 322 43.42 61.99 -5.83
CA ILE A 322 42.54 61.38 -6.82
C ILE A 322 42.38 59.88 -6.52
N ILE A 323 43.46 59.16 -6.26
CA ILE A 323 43.42 57.73 -5.92
C ILE A 323 42.60 57.49 -4.63
N LEU A 324 42.79 58.32 -3.61
CA LEU A 324 42.05 58.24 -2.35
C LEU A 324 40.54 58.46 -2.54
N ALA A 325 40.15 59.37 -3.44
CA ALA A 325 38.75 59.65 -3.76
C ALA A 325 38.02 58.46 -4.41
N PHE A 326 38.75 57.58 -5.12
CA PHE A 326 38.19 56.36 -5.71
C PHE A 326 38.15 55.16 -4.74
N LEU A 327 38.74 55.26 -3.55
CA LEU A 327 38.80 54.16 -2.58
C LEU A 327 37.43 53.59 -2.18
N PRO A 328 36.37 54.40 -1.92
CA PRO A 328 35.03 53.89 -1.63
C PRO A 328 34.41 53.07 -2.77
N LEU A 329 34.86 53.29 -4.02
CA LEU A 329 34.38 52.55 -5.19
C LEU A 329 35.04 51.16 -5.32
N TYR A 330 36.30 51.02 -4.89
CA TYR A 330 37.01 49.73 -4.95
C TYR A 330 36.48 48.70 -3.95
N ILE A 331 36.08 49.12 -2.75
CA ILE A 331 35.68 48.20 -1.66
C ILE A 331 34.54 47.25 -2.08
N PRO A 332 33.39 47.73 -2.60
CA PRO A 332 32.31 46.84 -3.07
C PRO A 332 32.71 45.97 -4.25
N LEU A 333 33.58 46.48 -5.14
CA LEU A 333 34.02 45.78 -6.35
C LEU A 333 34.97 44.62 -6.03
N VAL A 334 35.91 44.85 -5.10
CA VAL A 334 36.80 43.82 -4.57
C VAL A 334 35.99 42.75 -3.83
N TRP A 335 35.05 43.17 -2.98
CA TRP A 335 34.19 42.24 -2.22
C TRP A 335 33.35 41.32 -3.12
N THR A 336 32.68 41.91 -4.13
CA THR A 336 31.88 41.14 -5.09
C THR A 336 32.74 40.15 -5.90
N THR A 337 33.95 40.56 -6.28
CA THR A 337 34.90 39.69 -6.99
C THR A 337 35.40 38.54 -6.10
N ILE A 338 35.76 38.81 -4.84
CA ILE A 338 36.16 37.76 -3.86
C ILE A 338 35.01 36.79 -3.59
N SER A 339 33.79 37.31 -3.42
CA SER A 339 32.60 36.49 -3.19
C SER A 339 32.30 35.58 -4.37
N ALA A 340 32.42 36.10 -5.60
CA ALA A 340 32.29 35.31 -6.82
C ALA A 340 33.37 34.21 -6.89
N ASN A 341 34.62 34.51 -6.56
CA ASN A 341 35.71 33.52 -6.51
C ASN A 341 35.41 32.37 -5.53
N LYS A 342 34.92 32.70 -4.34
CA LYS A 342 34.55 31.71 -3.33
C LYS A 342 33.42 30.78 -3.81
N LYS A 343 32.43 31.34 -4.52
CA LYS A 343 31.34 30.56 -5.11
C LYS A 343 31.81 29.65 -6.25
N VAL A 344 32.79 30.09 -7.05
CA VAL A 344 33.44 29.26 -8.08
C VAL A 344 34.14 28.06 -7.44
N ASN A 345 34.93 28.28 -6.39
CA ASN A 345 35.65 27.21 -5.69
C ASN A 345 34.69 26.23 -4.99
N LEU A 346 33.60 26.73 -4.42
CA LEU A 346 32.53 25.89 -3.84
C LEU A 346 31.86 25.03 -4.91
N SER A 347 31.46 25.62 -6.04
CA SER A 347 30.80 24.89 -7.13
C SER A 347 31.71 23.79 -7.69
N LYS A 348 33.02 24.08 -7.84
CA LYS A 348 34.02 23.08 -8.25
C LYS A 348 34.06 21.87 -7.29
N ARG A 349 34.03 22.11 -5.97
CA ARG A 349 33.97 21.04 -4.98
C ARG A 349 32.69 20.23 -5.11
N LEU A 350 31.54 20.88 -5.24
CA LEU A 350 30.25 20.19 -5.39
C LEU A 350 30.23 19.32 -6.65
N ILE A 351 30.77 19.83 -7.76
CA ILE A 351 30.93 19.06 -9.01
C ILE A 351 31.79 17.81 -8.78
N GLU A 352 32.92 17.94 -8.09
CA GLU A 352 33.80 16.79 -7.79
C GLU A 352 33.11 15.79 -6.85
N GLU A 353 32.37 16.24 -5.84
CA GLU A 353 31.61 15.39 -4.92
C GLU A 353 30.46 14.66 -5.63
N TYR A 354 29.65 15.36 -6.42
CA TYR A 354 28.57 14.74 -7.20
C TYR A 354 29.09 13.84 -8.30
N SER A 355 30.23 14.18 -8.93
CA SER A 355 30.86 13.31 -9.92
C SER A 355 31.38 12.02 -9.29
N HIS A 356 31.94 12.07 -8.07
CA HIS A 356 32.33 10.87 -7.34
C HIS A 356 31.13 10.00 -6.98
N LYS A 357 30.05 10.61 -6.46
CA LYS A 357 28.80 9.91 -6.14
C LYS A 357 28.14 9.29 -7.38
N GLN A 358 28.14 10.01 -8.51
CA GLN A 358 27.67 9.51 -9.79
C GLN A 358 28.45 8.25 -10.22
N VAL A 359 29.79 8.32 -10.26
CA VAL A 359 30.63 7.19 -10.69
C VAL A 359 30.45 6.00 -9.75
N LEU A 360 30.35 6.23 -8.44
CA LEU A 360 30.08 5.19 -7.46
C LEU A 360 28.74 4.49 -7.72
N SER A 361 27.65 5.25 -7.93
CA SER A 361 26.34 4.68 -8.24
C SER A 361 26.34 3.89 -9.55
N MET A 362 27.00 4.38 -10.60
CA MET A 362 27.13 3.64 -11.88
C MET A 362 27.99 2.38 -11.75
N THR A 363 29.03 2.42 -10.91
CA THR A 363 29.87 1.25 -10.64
C THR A 363 29.08 0.17 -9.92
N ILE A 364 28.19 0.54 -9.00
CA ILE A 364 27.32 -0.40 -8.29
C ILE A 364 26.27 -0.97 -9.20
N GLU A 365 25.65 -0.18 -10.06
CA GLU A 365 24.74 -0.69 -11.08
C GLU A 365 25.43 -1.75 -11.96
N GLY A 366 26.65 -1.47 -12.41
CA GLY A 366 27.45 -2.44 -13.18
C GLY A 366 27.83 -3.70 -12.38
N LEU A 367 28.21 -3.56 -11.11
CA LEU A 367 28.53 -4.69 -10.22
C LEU A 367 27.29 -5.47 -9.80
N SER A 368 26.15 -4.81 -9.61
CA SER A 368 24.84 -5.42 -9.31
C SER A 368 24.43 -6.33 -10.44
N ASN A 369 24.50 -5.84 -11.68
CA ASN A 369 24.23 -6.63 -12.89
C ASN A 369 25.19 -7.83 -13.00
N GLN A 370 26.48 -7.64 -12.72
CA GLN A 370 27.45 -8.74 -12.73
C GLN A 370 27.19 -9.80 -11.65
N ILE A 371 26.68 -9.39 -10.48
CA ILE A 371 26.29 -10.32 -9.41
C ILE A 371 25.00 -11.06 -9.75
N GLU A 372 24.08 -10.43 -10.47
CA GLU A 372 22.85 -11.06 -10.95
C GLU A 372 23.09 -12.07 -12.08
N GLU A 373 24.20 -11.95 -12.81
CA GLU A 373 24.67 -12.93 -13.80
C GLU A 373 25.37 -14.16 -13.17
N ILE A 374 25.55 -14.22 -11.84
CA ILE A 374 26.15 -15.37 -11.15
C ILE A 374 25.09 -16.45 -10.93
N ASP A 375 25.34 -17.67 -11.41
CA ASP A 375 24.42 -18.83 -11.30
C ASP A 375 24.21 -19.33 -9.85
N ASP A 376 25.12 -19.00 -8.93
CA ASP A 376 25.06 -19.39 -7.52
C ASP A 376 24.37 -18.30 -6.68
N ASP A 377 23.11 -18.56 -6.32
CA ASP A 377 22.24 -17.62 -5.59
C ASP A 377 22.72 -17.33 -4.16
N GLU A 378 23.41 -18.27 -3.52
CA GLU A 378 23.94 -18.10 -2.16
C GLU A 378 25.16 -17.16 -2.17
N VAL A 379 26.06 -17.36 -3.15
CA VAL A 379 27.22 -16.48 -3.37
C VAL A 379 26.78 -15.10 -3.87
N ALA A 380 25.76 -15.04 -4.74
CA ALA A 380 25.19 -13.79 -5.24
C ALA A 380 24.55 -12.97 -4.10
N GLY A 381 23.84 -13.62 -3.18
CA GLY A 381 23.26 -12.98 -2.00
C GLY A 381 24.31 -12.40 -1.04
N GLU A 382 25.42 -13.11 -0.82
CA GLU A 382 26.52 -12.61 0.02
C GLU A 382 27.23 -11.41 -0.63
N LEU A 383 27.51 -11.50 -1.94
CA LEU A 383 28.14 -10.42 -2.70
C LEU A 383 27.28 -9.16 -2.76
N ARG A 384 25.96 -9.29 -2.97
CA ARG A 384 25.01 -8.17 -2.90
C ARG A 384 25.08 -7.48 -1.54
N THR A 385 25.05 -8.25 -0.45
CA THR A 385 25.11 -7.73 0.92
C THR A 385 26.43 -6.98 1.19
N ARG A 386 27.56 -7.54 0.75
CA ARG A 386 28.87 -6.87 0.86
C ARG A 386 28.96 -5.60 0.01
N LEU A 387 28.42 -5.62 -1.21
CA LEU A 387 28.40 -4.47 -2.11
C LEU A 387 27.60 -3.31 -1.51
N LEU A 388 26.40 -3.59 -0.98
CA LEU A 388 25.56 -2.61 -0.28
C LEU A 388 26.24 -2.02 0.96
N SER A 389 26.88 -2.88 1.76
CA SER A 389 27.63 -2.44 2.95
C SER A 389 28.80 -1.51 2.59
N ASN A 390 29.61 -1.89 1.60
CA ASN A 390 30.71 -1.08 1.10
C ASN A 390 30.22 0.24 0.48
N PHE A 391 29.12 0.22 -0.27
CA PHE A 391 28.52 1.43 -0.81
C PHE A 391 28.10 2.42 0.28
N LEU A 392 27.45 1.92 1.34
CA LEU A 392 26.98 2.74 2.44
C LEU A 392 28.17 3.36 3.20
N GLN A 393 29.25 2.60 3.39
CA GLN A 393 30.49 3.09 3.98
C GLN A 393 31.14 4.19 3.12
N VAL A 394 31.29 3.97 1.81
CA VAL A 394 31.93 4.93 0.89
C VAL A 394 31.06 6.17 0.63
N THR A 395 29.74 6.03 0.64
CA THR A 395 28.80 7.17 0.49
C THR A 395 28.72 8.00 1.77
N SER A 396 28.88 7.37 2.94
CA SER A 396 28.91 8.06 4.23
C SER A 396 30.20 8.87 4.41
N GLU A 397 31.30 8.48 3.76
CA GLU A 397 32.53 9.27 3.75
C GLU A 397 32.43 10.40 2.72
N ASN A 398 32.37 11.66 3.18
CA ASN A 398 32.33 12.81 2.28
C ASN A 398 33.74 13.03 1.66
N PRO A 399 33.94 12.79 0.34
CA PRO A 399 35.25 12.97 -0.30
C PRO A 399 35.71 14.43 -0.31
N GLY A 400 34.80 15.39 -0.12
CA GLY A 400 35.10 16.79 0.08
C GLY A 400 35.88 17.11 1.37
N LYS A 401 36.05 16.14 2.27
CA LYS A 401 36.97 16.27 3.42
C LYS A 401 38.45 16.26 3.00
N LEU A 402 38.78 15.62 1.87
CA LEU A 402 40.15 15.53 1.36
C LEU A 402 40.60 16.81 0.62
N ILE A 403 39.65 17.64 0.16
CA ILE A 403 39.91 18.94 -0.45
C ILE A 403 39.90 20.01 0.65
N SER A 404 40.96 20.01 1.47
CA SER A 404 41.13 21.04 2.50
C SER A 404 41.38 22.43 1.86
N ASN A 405 40.76 23.48 2.41
CA ASN A 405 40.88 24.91 2.02
C ASN A 405 40.02 25.47 0.86
N TYR A 406 38.95 24.81 0.39
CA TYR A 406 38.02 25.37 -0.62
C TYR A 406 37.31 26.67 -0.18
N GLN A 407 37.24 26.93 1.13
CA GLN A 407 36.60 28.10 1.72
C GLN A 407 37.47 29.37 1.60
N LYS A 408 38.77 29.20 1.31
CA LYS A 408 39.74 30.28 1.13
C LYS A 408 39.69 30.76 -0.32
N SER A 409 39.75 32.08 -0.48
CA SER A 409 39.86 32.70 -1.80
C SER A 409 41.28 32.48 -2.33
N ASP A 410 41.44 32.03 -3.57
CA ASP A 410 42.73 31.97 -4.28
C ASP A 410 43.22 33.38 -4.63
N ASN A 411 43.35 34.24 -3.64
CA ASN A 411 43.87 35.57 -3.79
C ASN A 411 45.25 35.63 -3.10
N PRO A 412 46.33 35.90 -3.86
CA PRO A 412 47.69 35.91 -3.32
C PRO A 412 47.86 36.90 -2.14
N MET A 413 47.12 38.01 -2.12
CA MET A 413 47.16 39.00 -1.03
C MET A 413 46.42 38.52 0.22
N LEU A 414 45.25 37.88 0.06
CA LEU A 414 44.49 37.33 1.20
C LEU A 414 45.19 36.11 1.80
N ASN A 415 45.80 35.27 0.96
CA ASN A 415 46.63 34.16 1.42
C ASN A 415 47.87 34.64 2.18
N LEU A 416 48.46 35.78 1.80
CA LEU A 416 49.55 36.40 2.54
C LEU A 416 49.07 36.93 3.90
N LEU A 417 47.94 37.66 3.93
CA LEU A 417 47.32 38.14 5.17
C LEU A 417 46.89 36.99 6.11
N ASP A 418 46.37 35.89 5.57
CA ASP A 418 45.96 34.73 6.35
C ASP A 418 47.16 33.90 6.81
N ARG A 419 48.28 33.88 6.07
CA ARG A 419 49.53 33.27 6.48
C ARG A 419 50.18 34.06 7.62
N ASP A 420 50.11 35.39 7.58
CA ASP A 420 50.61 36.25 8.64
C ASP A 420 49.72 36.14 9.89
N LYS A 421 48.39 36.10 9.75
CA LYS A 421 47.46 35.79 10.87
C LYS A 421 47.61 34.38 11.44
N LYS A 422 48.15 33.42 10.67
CA LYS A 422 48.46 32.08 11.16
C LYS A 422 49.80 32.08 11.90
N LYS A 423 50.82 32.79 11.40
CA LYS A 423 52.06 33.05 12.13
C LYS A 423 51.83 33.80 13.46
N ASP A 424 50.94 34.79 13.47
CA ASP A 424 50.58 35.56 14.67
C ASP A 424 49.72 34.77 15.67
N ARG A 425 49.05 33.69 15.24
CA ARG A 425 48.29 32.79 16.12
C ARG A 425 49.08 31.55 16.56
N GLU A 426 50.11 31.20 15.81
CA GLU A 426 51.01 30.07 16.10
C GLU A 426 52.17 30.50 17.00
N LYS A 427 52.51 31.80 17.04
CA LYS A 427 53.16 32.41 18.20
C LYS A 427 52.14 32.56 19.31
N ASP A 428 52.12 31.56 20.19
CA ASP A 428 51.24 31.56 21.35
C ASP A 428 51.43 32.87 22.14
N ILE A 429 50.35 33.40 22.70
CA ILE A 429 50.40 34.62 23.52
C ILE A 429 51.43 34.44 24.65
N VAL A 430 51.61 33.19 25.07
CA VAL A 430 52.62 32.70 26.01
C VAL A 430 54.06 32.90 25.53
N GLU A 431 54.39 32.62 24.27
CA GLU A 431 55.75 32.86 23.73
C GLU A 431 56.02 34.35 23.56
N THR A 432 55.02 35.12 23.13
CA THR A 432 55.16 36.58 22.98
C THR A 432 55.32 37.28 24.35
N VAL A 433 54.64 36.77 25.38
CA VAL A 433 54.79 37.22 26.77
C VAL A 433 56.12 36.73 27.37
N LYS A 434 56.57 35.52 27.03
CA LYS A 434 57.85 34.96 27.47
C LYS A 434 59.05 35.70 26.88
N ASP A 435 59.02 36.03 25.59
CA ASP A 435 60.07 36.82 24.93
C ASP A 435 60.14 38.23 25.51
N LYS A 436 58.98 38.91 25.68
CA LYS A 436 58.95 40.22 26.37
C LYS A 436 59.40 40.15 27.83
N ALA A 437 59.08 39.06 28.54
CA ALA A 437 59.54 38.86 29.92
C ALA A 437 61.04 38.55 29.98
N GLN A 438 61.60 37.83 29.01
CA GLN A 438 63.04 37.62 28.89
C GLN A 438 63.76 38.91 28.58
N ASP A 439 63.29 39.71 27.63
CA ASP A 439 63.88 41.02 27.30
C ASP A 439 63.88 41.95 28.52
N MET A 440 62.77 42.00 29.29
CA MET A 440 62.70 42.79 30.52
C MET A 440 63.61 42.27 31.64
N VAL A 441 63.83 40.96 31.73
CA VAL A 441 64.75 40.36 32.72
C VAL A 441 66.19 40.60 32.30
N GLU A 442 66.51 40.54 31.01
CA GLU A 442 67.84 40.78 30.48
C GLU A 442 68.24 42.26 30.67
N GLU A 443 67.31 43.19 30.39
CA GLU A 443 67.48 44.62 30.66
C GLU A 443 67.65 44.89 32.17
N ALA A 444 66.86 44.24 33.04
CA ALA A 444 67.00 44.37 34.49
C ALA A 444 68.31 43.78 35.04
N VAL A 445 68.79 42.67 34.46
CA VAL A 445 70.07 42.04 34.83
C VAL A 445 71.24 42.89 34.37
N GLU A 446 71.16 43.51 33.19
CA GLU A 446 72.16 44.45 32.70
C GLU A 446 72.21 45.73 33.57
N ASP A 447 71.05 46.25 33.98
CA ASP A 447 70.95 47.38 34.90
C ASP A 447 71.48 47.08 36.32
N ILE A 448 71.22 45.86 36.84
CA ILE A 448 71.76 45.41 38.13
C ILE A 448 73.27 45.14 38.03
N GLY A 449 73.73 44.57 36.91
CA GLY A 449 75.15 44.35 36.62
C GLY A 449 75.91 45.68 36.57
N ASN A 450 75.36 46.67 35.87
CA ASN A 450 75.94 48.00 35.77
C ASN A 450 75.96 48.71 37.15
N LYS A 451 74.89 48.61 37.95
CA LYS A 451 74.86 49.16 39.33
C LYS A 451 75.77 48.43 40.31
N ALA A 452 76.00 47.13 40.13
CA ALA A 452 76.92 46.35 40.95
C ALA A 452 78.38 46.67 40.61
N VAL A 453 78.70 46.84 39.32
CA VAL A 453 80.02 47.32 38.88
C VAL A 453 80.27 48.72 39.42
N GLU A 454 79.30 49.63 39.32
CA GLU A 454 79.40 51.01 39.83
C GLU A 454 79.68 51.07 41.35
N LYS A 455 79.10 50.15 42.15
CA LYS A 455 79.37 50.01 43.59
C LYS A 455 80.71 49.36 43.95
N ILE A 456 81.31 48.57 43.05
CA ILE A 456 82.61 47.92 43.29
C ILE A 456 83.76 48.82 42.82
N THR A 457 83.54 49.69 41.83
CA THR A 457 84.54 50.67 41.37
C THR A 457 84.55 51.99 42.14
N ASN A 458 83.59 52.23 43.03
CA ASN A 458 83.60 53.35 43.99
C ASN A 458 83.32 52.82 45.41
N PRO A 459 84.36 52.54 46.23
CA PRO A 459 84.19 52.18 47.64
C PRO A 459 83.63 53.31 48.50
#